data_AF-A0A536VJ27-F1
#
_entry.id   AF-A0A536VJ27-F1
#
_cell.length_a   1.000
_cell.length_b   1.000
_cell.length_c   1.000
_cell.angle_alpha   90.00
_cell.angle_beta   90.00
_cell.angle_gamma   90.00
#
_symmetry.space_group_name_H-M   'P 1'
#
loop_
_entity.id
_entity.type
_entity.pdbx_description
1 polymer ?
#
loop_
_entity_poly.entity_id
_entity_poly.type
_entity_poly.pdbx_seq_one_letter_code
_entity_poly.pdbx_strand_id
1 'polypeptide(L)'
;MKKLLVALALTLASLHALADPDLTETESRWLKAGWPAIAYAKAQQLPLDIAVQPQAKLGDAPLAMGFVDGRCKLVLAMRGNPEAEATLARIDAALLPAVVEAMMAHEIGHCWRYVHGAWHTLPAGFVDITEDNDADQDRVALRRDMRETRREEGFADLVGLAWTLAQHPQQYAQVHAWFEKVRDDQPVPGSHHDTRAWVRLARDRSVFEAGATPFEQVLGVWQRGLLSDD
;
A
#
# COMPACT_ATOMS: atom_id res chain seq x y z
N MET A 1 61.85 -41.64 0.53
CA MET A 1 62.45 -40.42 1.12
C MET A 1 62.10 -39.21 0.26
N LYS A 2 61.43 -38.22 0.88
CA LYS A 2 61.12 -36.81 0.52
C LYS A 2 59.73 -36.55 1.15
N LYS A 3 59.54 -36.15 2.41
CA LYS A 3 59.98 -34.93 3.15
C LYS A 3 59.92 -33.67 2.26
N LEU A 4 59.27 -32.55 2.58
CA LEU A 4 58.49 -32.07 3.73
C LEU A 4 58.11 -30.58 3.41
N LEU A 5 56.89 -30.11 3.76
CA LEU A 5 56.44 -28.71 4.05
C LEU A 5 56.56 -27.63 2.94
N VAL A 6 55.70 -26.60 2.80
CA VAL A 6 55.27 -25.50 3.70
C VAL A 6 53.99 -24.86 3.09
N ALA A 7 52.81 -24.88 3.71
CA ALA A 7 52.15 -23.82 4.51
C ALA A 7 52.01 -22.42 3.85
N LEU A 8 50.78 -21.91 3.68
CA LEU A 8 50.14 -20.94 4.58
C LEU A 8 48.90 -20.33 3.88
N ALA A 9 47.72 -20.66 4.40
CA ALA A 9 46.45 -20.06 4.00
C ALA A 9 46.36 -18.62 4.52
N LEU A 10 46.26 -17.65 3.61
CA LEU A 10 45.73 -16.32 3.92
C LEU A 10 44.29 -16.24 3.41
N THR A 11 43.35 -16.75 4.21
CA THR A 11 41.95 -16.34 4.07
C THR A 11 41.81 -15.01 4.80
N LEU A 12 41.83 -13.90 4.07
CA LEU A 12 41.27 -12.64 4.55
C LEU A 12 39.78 -12.88 4.80
N ALA A 13 39.42 -13.14 6.05
CA ALA A 13 38.04 -13.01 6.50
C ALA A 13 37.69 -11.52 6.46
N SER A 14 37.09 -11.08 5.36
CA SER A 14 36.29 -9.87 5.34
C SER A 14 35.14 -10.09 6.33
N LEU A 15 35.30 -9.61 7.56
CA LEU A 15 34.20 -9.34 8.47
C LEU A 15 33.34 -8.25 7.80
N HIS A 16 32.50 -8.65 6.86
CA HIS A 16 31.26 -7.94 6.65
C HIS A 16 30.54 -8.08 7.98
N ALA A 17 30.40 -6.96 8.70
CA ALA A 17 29.35 -6.86 9.69
C ALA A 17 28.07 -7.21 8.94
N LEU A 18 27.62 -8.46 9.06
CA LEU A 18 26.29 -8.85 8.66
C LEU A 18 25.40 -7.95 9.51
N ALA A 19 24.80 -6.94 8.86
CA ALA A 19 23.74 -6.17 9.47
C ALA A 19 22.76 -7.18 10.06
N ASP A 20 22.44 -6.96 11.34
CA ASP A 20 21.57 -7.82 12.11
C ASP A 20 20.31 -8.16 11.28
N PRO A 21 19.95 -9.45 11.07
CA PRO A 21 18.70 -9.82 10.42
C PRO A 21 17.46 -9.38 11.21
N ASP A 22 17.65 -8.82 12.41
CA ASP A 22 16.58 -8.32 13.24
C ASP A 22 15.93 -7.05 12.68
N LEU A 23 14.62 -6.97 12.92
CA LEU A 23 13.80 -5.81 12.60
C LEU A 23 14.23 -4.62 13.46
N THR A 24 14.31 -3.43 12.85
CA THR A 24 14.43 -2.17 13.59
C THR A 24 13.19 -1.92 14.45
N GLU A 25 13.29 -0.97 15.38
CA GLU A 25 12.15 -0.56 16.21
C GLU A 25 10.98 -0.04 15.35
N THR A 26 11.26 0.81 14.36
CA THR A 26 10.22 1.33 13.45
C THR A 26 9.57 0.20 12.66
N GLU A 27 10.34 -0.72 12.06
CA GLU A 27 9.79 -1.89 11.35
C GLU A 27 8.93 -2.76 12.28
N SER A 28 9.39 -3.01 13.50
CA SER A 28 8.64 -3.78 14.50
C SER A 28 7.33 -3.09 14.90
N ARG A 29 7.33 -1.76 15.06
CA ARG A 29 6.13 -0.98 15.38
C ARG A 29 5.09 -1.04 14.26
N TRP A 30 5.52 -0.84 13.01
CA TRP A 30 4.65 -0.94 11.84
C TRP A 30 4.06 -2.34 11.68
N LEU A 31 4.89 -3.38 11.75
CA LEU A 31 4.44 -4.77 11.62
C LEU A 31 3.50 -5.19 12.75
N LYS A 32 3.80 -4.80 13.99
CA LYS A 32 2.96 -5.11 15.14
C LYS A 32 1.59 -4.46 15.03
N ALA A 33 1.54 -3.17 14.69
CA ALA A 33 0.28 -2.46 14.51
C ALA A 33 -0.51 -3.04 13.35
N GLY A 34 0.15 -3.26 12.20
CA GLY A 34 -0.47 -3.77 10.98
C GLY A 34 -0.83 -5.26 10.95
N TRP A 35 -0.41 -6.03 11.96
CA TRP A 35 -0.53 -7.49 11.94
C TRP A 35 -1.95 -8.03 11.74
N PRO A 36 -3.02 -7.43 12.31
CA PRO A 36 -4.38 -7.91 12.08
C PRO A 36 -4.78 -7.97 10.61
N ALA A 37 -4.45 -6.94 9.82
CA ALA A 37 -4.73 -6.91 8.38
C ALA A 37 -3.90 -7.97 7.63
N ILE A 38 -2.61 -8.12 7.98
CA ILE A 38 -1.73 -9.15 7.41
C ILE A 38 -2.24 -10.56 7.71
N ALA A 39 -2.66 -10.81 8.95
CA ALA A 39 -3.21 -12.09 9.38
C ALA A 39 -4.51 -12.41 8.64
N TYR A 40 -5.37 -11.40 8.44
CA TYR A 40 -6.56 -11.53 7.63
C TYR A 40 -6.25 -11.90 6.17
N ALA A 41 -5.31 -11.20 5.51
CA ALA A 41 -4.89 -11.53 4.15
C ALA A 41 -4.43 -12.99 4.01
N LYS A 42 -3.67 -13.49 4.99
CA LYS A 42 -3.24 -14.89 5.05
C LYS A 42 -4.41 -15.85 5.25
N ALA A 43 -5.38 -15.49 6.09
CA ALA A 43 -6.60 -16.28 6.29
C ALA A 43 -7.47 -16.34 5.02
N GLN A 44 -7.47 -15.27 4.23
CA GLN A 44 -8.07 -15.22 2.89
C GLN A 44 -7.21 -15.92 1.81
N GLN A 45 -6.11 -16.56 2.20
CA GLN A 45 -5.19 -17.27 1.31
C GLN A 45 -4.56 -16.40 0.21
N LEU A 46 -4.43 -15.09 0.43
CA LEU A 46 -3.68 -14.23 -0.48
C LEU A 46 -2.19 -14.63 -0.49
N PRO A 47 -1.54 -14.67 -1.66
CA PRO A 47 -0.12 -15.03 -1.81
C PRO A 47 0.80 -13.87 -1.39
N LEU A 48 0.67 -13.45 -0.13
CA LEU A 48 1.34 -12.29 0.46
C LEU A 48 2.66 -12.69 1.15
N ASP A 49 3.77 -12.14 0.66
CA ASP A 49 5.06 -12.16 1.34
C ASP A 49 5.36 -10.78 1.93
N ILE A 50 6.07 -10.74 3.05
CA ILE A 50 6.55 -9.49 3.66
C ILE A 50 8.03 -9.34 3.30
N ALA A 51 8.39 -8.19 2.71
CA ALA A 51 9.75 -7.87 2.32
C ALA A 51 10.20 -6.60 3.04
N VAL A 52 11.17 -6.73 3.94
CA VAL A 52 11.77 -5.58 4.62
C VAL A 52 13.01 -5.16 3.84
N GLN A 53 13.02 -3.95 3.30
CA GLN A 53 14.17 -3.46 2.54
C GLN A 53 15.34 -3.18 3.50
N PRO A 54 16.58 -3.59 3.15
CA PRO A 54 17.75 -3.29 3.97
C PRO A 54 18.07 -1.78 3.98
N GLN A 55 17.72 -1.07 2.91
CA GLN A 55 17.92 0.35 2.74
C GLN A 55 16.87 0.90 1.76
N ALA A 56 16.15 1.94 2.15
CA ALA A 56 15.22 2.63 1.26
C ALA A 56 15.96 3.45 0.19
N LYS A 57 15.37 3.54 -1.00
CA LYS A 57 15.80 4.46 -2.06
C LYS A 57 15.17 5.83 -1.84
N LEU A 58 15.78 6.85 -2.46
CA LEU A 58 15.21 8.19 -2.47
C LEU A 58 13.82 8.16 -3.13
N GLY A 59 12.80 8.63 -2.41
CA GLY A 59 11.42 8.68 -2.88
C GLY A 59 10.60 7.42 -2.61
N ASP A 60 11.17 6.36 -2.01
CA ASP A 60 10.39 5.19 -1.62
C ASP A 60 9.34 5.57 -0.56
N ALA A 61 8.10 5.13 -0.78
CA ALA A 61 7.09 5.14 0.26
C ALA A 61 7.51 4.18 1.39
N PRO A 62 7.25 4.51 2.68
CA PRO A 62 7.60 3.63 3.80
C PRO A 62 6.98 2.23 3.70
N LEU A 63 5.78 2.18 3.12
CA LEU A 63 5.01 0.96 2.88
C LEU A 63 4.55 0.97 1.42
N ALA A 64 4.63 -0.16 0.74
CA ALA A 64 4.15 -0.32 -0.62
C ALA A 64 3.78 -1.78 -0.94
N MET A 65 2.98 -1.98 -1.98
CA MET A 65 2.71 -3.29 -2.57
C MET A 65 3.48 -3.49 -3.88
N GLY A 66 4.23 -4.58 -3.96
CA GLY A 66 4.88 -5.03 -5.20
C GLY A 66 4.34 -6.38 -5.67
N PHE A 67 4.59 -6.72 -6.94
CA PHE A 67 4.12 -7.97 -7.54
C PHE A 67 5.26 -8.71 -8.23
N VAL A 68 5.46 -9.99 -7.90
CA VAL A 68 6.51 -10.85 -8.48
C VAL A 68 5.97 -12.26 -8.65
N ASP A 69 6.00 -12.77 -9.88
CA ASP A 69 5.62 -14.15 -10.22
C ASP A 69 4.24 -14.59 -9.66
N GLY A 70 3.24 -13.72 -9.77
CA GLY A 70 1.89 -13.98 -9.27
C GLY A 70 1.73 -13.85 -7.75
N ARG A 71 2.76 -13.40 -7.03
CA ARG A 71 2.75 -13.15 -5.58
C ARG A 71 2.81 -11.67 -5.26
N CYS A 72 2.24 -11.31 -4.13
CA CYS A 72 2.26 -9.96 -3.59
C CYS A 72 3.41 -9.80 -2.60
N LYS A 73 4.10 -8.66 -2.65
CA LYS A 73 5.18 -8.29 -1.73
C LYS A 73 4.74 -7.05 -0.97
N LEU A 74 4.39 -7.21 0.31
CA LEU A 74 4.23 -6.09 1.23
C LEU A 74 5.63 -5.59 1.61
N VAL A 75 6.03 -4.48 1.01
CA VAL A 75 7.38 -3.93 1.12
C VAL A 75 7.42 -2.88 2.22
N LEU A 76 8.31 -3.06 3.19
CA LEU A 76 8.62 -2.07 4.23
C LEU A 76 9.97 -1.44 3.91
N ALA A 77 9.97 -0.19 3.47
CA ALA A 77 11.16 0.60 3.16
C ALA A 77 11.44 1.62 4.26
N MET A 78 11.74 1.12 5.47
CA MET A 78 11.84 1.97 6.68
C MET A 78 13.28 2.43 6.95
N ARG A 79 14.27 1.55 6.80
CA ARG A 79 15.68 1.85 7.11
C ARG A 79 16.22 2.96 6.21
N GLY A 80 16.64 4.07 6.84
CA GLY A 80 17.13 5.25 6.15
C GLY A 80 16.03 6.05 5.41
N ASN A 81 14.76 5.74 5.64
CA ASN A 81 13.64 6.50 5.09
C ASN A 81 13.10 7.51 6.11
N PRO A 82 13.32 8.83 5.92
CA PRO A 82 12.80 9.84 6.85
C PRO A 82 11.26 9.85 6.91
N GLU A 83 10.56 9.45 5.85
CA GLU A 83 9.09 9.43 5.83
C GLU A 83 8.49 8.32 6.70
N ALA A 84 9.26 7.27 7.02
CA ALA A 84 8.77 6.17 7.85
C ALA A 84 8.43 6.63 9.28
N GLU A 85 9.37 7.33 9.92
CA GLU A 85 9.14 7.87 11.26
C GLU A 85 8.30 9.15 11.21
N ALA A 86 8.48 10.00 10.19
CA ALA A 86 7.66 11.21 10.03
C ALA A 86 6.17 10.88 9.87
N THR A 87 5.82 9.80 9.15
CA THR A 87 4.43 9.35 9.05
C THR A 87 3.88 8.93 10.39
N LEU A 88 4.61 8.12 11.17
CA LEU A 88 4.16 7.74 12.52
C LEU A 88 4.01 8.96 13.44
N ALA A 89 4.93 9.92 13.36
CA ALA A 89 4.90 11.14 14.17
C ALA A 89 3.73 12.08 13.82
N ARG A 90 3.20 12.01 12.60
CA ARG A 90 2.01 12.77 12.16
C ARG A 90 0.69 12.12 12.60
N ILE A 91 0.70 10.89 13.09
CA ILE A 91 -0.49 10.20 13.56
C ILE A 91 -0.64 10.39 15.07
N ASP A 92 -1.84 10.75 15.53
CA ASP A 92 -2.14 10.78 16.96
C ASP A 92 -1.86 9.41 17.60
N ALA A 93 -1.19 9.39 18.75
CA ALA A 93 -0.74 8.15 19.39
C ALA A 93 -1.89 7.18 19.70
N ALA A 94 -3.10 7.68 20.01
CA ALA A 94 -4.27 6.86 20.26
C ALA A 94 -4.89 6.29 18.98
N LEU A 95 -4.59 6.90 17.82
CA LEU A 95 -5.08 6.49 16.51
C LEU A 95 -4.06 5.65 15.72
N LEU A 96 -2.79 5.67 16.13
CA LEU A 96 -1.68 5.02 15.42
C LEU A 96 -1.97 3.55 15.06
N PRO A 97 -2.47 2.68 15.96
CA PRO A 97 -2.76 1.30 15.59
C PRO A 97 -3.78 1.19 14.45
N ALA A 98 -4.92 1.89 14.55
CA ALA A 98 -5.98 1.80 13.54
C ALA A 98 -5.60 2.42 12.20
N VAL A 99 -4.82 3.52 12.19
CA VAL A 99 -4.32 4.12 10.94
C VAL A 99 -3.30 3.20 10.28
N VAL A 100 -2.33 2.66 11.01
CA VAL A 100 -1.34 1.73 10.43
C VAL A 100 -2.01 0.46 9.92
N GLU A 101 -3.00 -0.08 10.64
CA GLU A 101 -3.82 -1.18 10.14
C GLU A 101 -4.55 -0.83 8.84
N ALA A 102 -5.15 0.36 8.75
CA ALA A 102 -5.82 0.83 7.54
C ALA A 102 -4.85 0.97 6.35
N MET A 103 -3.63 1.45 6.59
CA MET A 103 -2.58 1.52 5.58
C MET A 103 -2.17 0.12 5.09
N MET A 104 -2.03 -0.86 5.99
CA MET A 104 -1.76 -2.24 5.57
C MET A 104 -2.93 -2.82 4.78
N ALA A 105 -4.17 -2.57 5.21
CA ALA A 105 -5.36 -3.01 4.50
C ALA A 105 -5.47 -2.38 3.11
N HIS A 106 -5.07 -1.12 2.95
CA HIS A 106 -4.92 -0.45 1.64
C HIS A 106 -3.97 -1.26 0.73
N GLU A 107 -2.74 -1.55 1.18
CA GLU A 107 -1.78 -2.30 0.37
C GLU A 107 -2.27 -3.72 0.04
N ILE A 108 -2.98 -4.36 0.98
CA ILE A 108 -3.61 -5.66 0.77
C ILE A 108 -4.75 -5.58 -0.26
N GLY A 109 -5.45 -4.45 -0.34
CA GLY A 109 -6.43 -4.16 -1.39
C GLY A 109 -5.82 -4.24 -2.79
N HIS A 110 -4.63 -3.67 -2.98
CA HIS A 110 -3.86 -3.80 -4.22
C HIS A 110 -3.55 -5.26 -4.55
N CYS A 111 -3.08 -6.02 -3.55
CA CYS A 111 -2.84 -7.46 -3.70
C CYS A 111 -4.09 -8.23 -4.14
N TRP A 112 -5.22 -7.96 -3.50
CA TRP A 112 -6.47 -8.64 -3.83
C TRP A 112 -6.87 -8.40 -5.28
N ARG A 113 -6.80 -7.15 -5.78
CA ARG A 113 -7.10 -6.85 -7.18
C ARG A 113 -6.13 -7.53 -8.14
N TYR A 114 -4.84 -7.54 -7.82
CA TYR A 114 -3.83 -8.21 -8.63
C TYR A 114 -4.09 -9.70 -8.80
N VAL A 115 -4.32 -10.42 -7.70
CA VAL A 115 -4.47 -11.89 -7.77
C VAL A 115 -5.80 -12.34 -8.36
N HIS A 116 -6.81 -11.47 -8.37
CA HIS A 116 -8.08 -11.71 -9.05
C HIS A 116 -8.07 -11.23 -10.52
N GLY A 117 -6.91 -10.84 -11.06
CA GLY A 117 -6.76 -10.42 -12.46
C GLY A 117 -7.46 -9.09 -12.78
N ALA A 118 -7.74 -8.28 -11.77
CA ALA A 118 -8.45 -7.01 -11.89
C ALA A 118 -7.51 -5.79 -11.91
N TRP A 119 -6.19 -5.98 -11.79
CA TRP A 119 -5.20 -4.89 -11.77
C TRP A 119 -5.29 -4.00 -13.02
N HIS A 120 -5.45 -2.69 -12.82
CA HIS A 120 -5.68 -1.66 -13.85
C HIS A 120 -6.92 -1.88 -14.74
N THR A 121 -7.82 -2.78 -14.36
CA THR A 121 -9.07 -3.03 -15.10
C THR A 121 -10.24 -2.23 -14.55
N LEU A 122 -11.19 -1.91 -15.44
CA LEU A 122 -12.47 -1.32 -15.09
C LEU A 122 -13.54 -2.40 -14.85
N PRO A 123 -14.56 -2.15 -14.01
CA PRO A 123 -15.71 -3.02 -13.87
C PRO A 123 -16.44 -3.21 -15.21
N ALA A 124 -17.15 -4.33 -15.35
CA ALA A 124 -18.03 -4.54 -16.51
C ALA A 124 -19.00 -3.36 -16.70
N GLY A 125 -19.12 -2.89 -17.95
CA GLY A 125 -19.95 -1.73 -18.30
C GLY A 125 -19.23 -0.38 -18.22
N PHE A 126 -18.02 -0.32 -17.66
CA PHE A 126 -17.17 0.87 -17.70
C PHE A 126 -16.14 0.77 -18.82
N VAL A 127 -15.93 1.89 -19.51
CA VAL A 127 -14.91 2.07 -20.54
C VAL A 127 -14.21 3.39 -20.28
N ASP A 128 -12.87 3.42 -20.40
CA ASP A 128 -12.13 4.68 -20.33
C ASP A 128 -12.30 5.41 -21.67
N ILE A 129 -13.26 6.34 -21.72
CA ILE A 129 -13.59 7.14 -22.91
C ILE A 129 -12.80 8.45 -22.99
N THR A 130 -11.76 8.61 -22.17
CA THR A 130 -10.94 9.83 -22.16
C THR A 130 -10.14 9.92 -23.46
N GLU A 131 -10.64 10.67 -24.44
CA GLU A 131 -9.91 11.00 -25.67
C GLU A 131 -8.81 12.01 -25.34
N ASP A 132 -7.57 11.54 -25.33
CA ASP A 132 -6.41 12.37 -25.08
C ASP A 132 -5.72 12.74 -26.41
N ASN A 133 -6.18 13.83 -27.01
CA ASN A 133 -5.77 14.28 -28.35
C ASN A 133 -4.45 15.05 -28.36
N ASP A 134 -3.53 14.72 -27.45
CA ASP A 134 -2.23 15.35 -27.36
C ASP A 134 -1.29 14.83 -28.45
N ALA A 135 -0.53 15.75 -29.06
CA ALA A 135 0.41 15.40 -30.11
C ALA A 135 1.60 14.57 -29.57
N ASP A 136 1.90 14.70 -28.28
CA ASP A 136 2.95 13.97 -27.59
C ASP A 136 2.42 12.67 -26.98
N GLN A 137 2.80 11.55 -27.57
CA GLN A 137 2.35 10.20 -27.16
C GLN A 137 2.89 9.79 -25.78
N ASP A 138 4.05 10.31 -25.37
CA ASP A 138 4.58 10.00 -24.03
C ASP A 138 3.73 10.66 -22.95
N ARG A 139 3.21 11.87 -23.21
CA ARG A 139 2.27 12.55 -22.32
C ARG A 139 0.91 11.87 -22.27
N VAL A 140 0.42 11.34 -23.38
CA VAL A 140 -0.81 10.52 -23.41
C VAL A 140 -0.64 9.27 -22.56
N ALA A 141 0.48 8.55 -22.72
CA ALA A 141 0.77 7.34 -21.95
C ALA A 141 0.87 7.65 -20.45
N LEU A 142 1.57 8.73 -20.07
CA LEU A 142 1.70 9.15 -18.68
C LEU A 142 0.35 9.51 -18.05
N ARG A 143 -0.52 10.25 -18.75
CA ARG A 143 -1.84 10.59 -18.22
C ARG A 143 -2.75 9.38 -18.10
N ARG A 144 -2.65 8.40 -19.00
CA ARG A 144 -3.37 7.13 -18.87
C ARG A 144 -2.91 6.37 -17.62
N ASP A 145 -1.60 6.24 -17.43
CA ASP A 145 -1.00 5.60 -16.24
C ASP A 145 -1.40 6.30 -14.94
N MET A 146 -1.45 7.63 -14.94
CA MET A 146 -1.98 8.43 -13.83
C MET A 146 -3.42 8.07 -13.48
N ARG A 147 -4.31 8.02 -14.48
CA ARG A 147 -5.71 7.65 -14.26
C ARG A 147 -5.87 6.20 -13.81
N GLU A 148 -5.15 5.27 -14.43
CA GLU A 148 -5.17 3.85 -14.08
C GLU A 148 -4.75 3.62 -12.64
N THR A 149 -3.63 4.21 -12.23
CA THR A 149 -3.13 4.11 -10.85
C THR A 149 -4.06 4.81 -9.86
N ARG A 150 -4.59 5.99 -10.20
CA ARG A 150 -5.57 6.70 -9.35
C ARG A 150 -6.79 5.84 -9.02
N ARG A 151 -7.27 5.03 -9.98
CA ARG A 151 -8.38 4.11 -9.74
C ARG A 151 -8.00 2.98 -8.79
N GLU A 152 -6.79 2.45 -8.90
CA GLU A 152 -6.26 1.43 -7.98
C GLU A 152 -6.11 1.99 -6.57
N GLU A 153 -5.52 3.19 -6.43
CA GLU A 153 -5.39 3.90 -5.16
C GLU A 153 -6.75 4.21 -4.52
N GLY A 154 -7.74 4.62 -5.32
CA GLY A 154 -9.10 4.85 -4.86
C GLY A 154 -9.77 3.59 -4.32
N PHE A 155 -9.55 2.43 -4.96
CA PHE A 155 -10.01 1.15 -4.43
C PHE A 155 -9.33 0.81 -3.10
N ALA A 156 -8.01 0.92 -3.05
CA ALA A 156 -7.21 0.58 -1.88
C ALA A 156 -7.54 1.47 -0.67
N ASP A 157 -7.76 2.77 -0.86
CA ASP A 157 -8.24 3.67 0.19
C ASP A 157 -9.58 3.23 0.77
N LEU A 158 -10.51 2.83 -0.09
CA LEU A 158 -11.80 2.32 0.35
C LEU A 158 -11.65 1.00 1.12
N VAL A 159 -10.72 0.12 0.74
CA VAL A 159 -10.43 -1.11 1.50
C VAL A 159 -9.90 -0.79 2.89
N GLY A 160 -8.98 0.18 2.99
CA GLY A 160 -8.49 0.69 4.28
C GLY A 160 -9.63 1.18 5.17
N LEU A 161 -10.55 1.97 4.61
CA LEU A 161 -11.70 2.51 5.35
C LEU A 161 -12.74 1.43 5.72
N ALA A 162 -13.06 0.50 4.82
CA ALA A 162 -13.95 -0.62 5.11
C ALA A 162 -13.37 -1.53 6.21
N TRP A 163 -12.06 -1.78 6.17
CA TRP A 163 -11.33 -2.49 7.23
C TRP A 163 -11.47 -1.78 8.57
N THR A 164 -11.20 -0.46 8.62
CA THR A 164 -11.36 0.33 9.85
C THR A 164 -12.79 0.28 10.36
N LEU A 165 -13.80 0.37 9.50
CA LEU A 165 -15.19 0.29 9.93
C LEU A 165 -15.50 -1.05 10.60
N ALA A 166 -14.95 -2.15 10.09
CA ALA A 166 -15.16 -3.48 10.63
C ALA A 166 -14.40 -3.71 11.96
N GLN A 167 -13.13 -3.32 12.03
CA GLN A 167 -12.27 -3.62 13.18
C GLN A 167 -12.29 -2.54 14.28
N HIS A 168 -12.44 -1.27 13.88
CA HIS A 168 -12.33 -0.10 14.75
C HIS A 168 -13.51 0.86 14.55
N PRO A 169 -14.78 0.42 14.65
CA PRO A 169 -15.94 1.23 14.30
C PRO A 169 -16.07 2.54 15.10
N GLN A 170 -15.52 2.57 16.32
CA GLN A 170 -15.51 3.77 17.18
C GLN A 170 -14.47 4.82 16.75
N GLN A 171 -13.45 4.41 16.00
CA GLN A 171 -12.37 5.27 15.50
C GLN A 171 -12.54 5.62 14.02
N TYR A 172 -13.57 5.08 13.35
CA TYR A 172 -13.80 5.25 11.92
C TYR A 172 -13.77 6.72 11.49
N ALA A 173 -14.48 7.59 12.19
CA ALA A 173 -14.55 9.00 11.84
C ALA A 173 -13.17 9.69 11.89
N GLN A 174 -12.34 9.33 12.86
CA GLN A 174 -11.00 9.90 13.03
C GLN A 174 -10.03 9.37 11.97
N VAL A 175 -10.08 8.07 11.65
CA VAL A 175 -9.26 7.49 10.57
C VAL A 175 -9.70 8.03 9.22
N HIS A 176 -11.01 8.14 8.96
CA HIS A 176 -11.54 8.74 7.75
C HIS A 176 -11.06 10.19 7.58
N ALA A 177 -11.14 11.00 8.63
CA ALA A 177 -10.62 12.37 8.62
C ALA A 177 -9.09 12.42 8.39
N TRP A 178 -8.34 11.44 8.86
CA TRP A 178 -6.91 11.31 8.56
C TRP A 178 -6.67 11.02 7.08
N PHE A 179 -7.43 10.10 6.46
CA PHE A 179 -7.37 9.85 5.01
C PHE A 179 -7.71 11.12 4.22
N GLU A 180 -8.80 11.82 4.55
CA GLU A 180 -9.15 13.10 3.92
C GLU A 180 -7.99 14.09 3.99
N LYS A 181 -7.41 14.27 5.17
CA LYS A 181 -6.27 15.18 5.35
C LYS A 181 -5.06 14.79 4.51
N VAL A 182 -4.67 13.51 4.50
CA VAL A 182 -3.50 13.04 3.74
C VAL A 182 -3.68 13.27 2.24
N ARG A 183 -4.89 13.08 1.72
CA ARG A 183 -5.20 13.32 0.30
C ARG A 183 -5.29 14.81 -0.04
N ASP A 184 -5.78 15.63 0.88
CA ASP A 184 -5.84 17.09 0.71
C ASP A 184 -4.46 17.75 0.83
N ASP A 185 -3.54 17.21 1.64
CA ASP A 185 -2.17 17.72 1.79
C ASP A 185 -1.27 17.40 0.56
N GLN A 186 -1.76 16.57 -0.37
CA GLN A 186 -1.09 16.26 -1.66
C GLN A 186 -1.96 16.70 -2.87
N PRO A 187 -2.33 17.99 -2.98
CA PRO A 187 -3.43 18.42 -3.84
C PRO A 187 -2.99 18.63 -5.30
N VAL A 188 -2.38 17.62 -5.93
CA VAL A 188 -2.12 17.66 -7.37
C VAL A 188 -3.32 17.01 -8.08
N PRO A 189 -4.19 17.80 -8.75
CA PRO A 189 -5.38 17.26 -9.39
C PRO A 189 -5.01 16.21 -10.43
N GLY A 190 -5.69 15.07 -10.39
CA GLY A 190 -5.46 13.96 -11.31
C GLY A 190 -4.16 13.18 -11.08
N SER A 191 -3.41 13.46 -10.00
CA SER A 191 -2.27 12.62 -9.61
C SER A 191 -2.71 11.23 -9.14
N HIS A 192 -1.74 10.31 -9.04
CA HIS A 192 -1.97 8.93 -8.58
C HIS A 192 -2.71 8.86 -7.24
N HIS A 193 -2.41 9.76 -6.29
CA HIS A 193 -3.06 9.79 -4.97
C HIS A 193 -4.22 10.80 -4.87
N ASP A 194 -4.72 11.34 -5.99
CA ASP A 194 -5.90 12.19 -5.97
C ASP A 194 -7.20 11.38 -5.79
N THR A 195 -7.36 10.70 -4.67
CA THR A 195 -8.48 9.78 -4.42
C THR A 195 -9.68 10.42 -3.71
N ARG A 196 -9.71 11.76 -3.64
CA ARG A 196 -10.67 12.54 -2.83
C ARG A 196 -12.12 12.21 -3.18
N ALA A 197 -12.44 11.95 -4.45
CA ALA A 197 -13.77 11.51 -4.88
C ALA A 197 -14.26 10.27 -4.12
N TRP A 198 -13.40 9.26 -3.94
CA TRP A 198 -13.75 8.03 -3.21
C TRP A 198 -13.76 8.23 -1.70
N VAL A 199 -12.75 8.90 -1.15
CA VAL A 199 -12.65 9.14 0.30
C VAL A 199 -13.86 9.94 0.80
N ARG A 200 -14.33 10.95 0.05
CA ARG A 200 -15.53 11.72 0.40
C ARG A 200 -16.80 10.87 0.41
N LEU A 201 -16.97 9.96 -0.55
CA LEU A 201 -18.11 9.04 -0.58
C LEU A 201 -18.16 8.14 0.65
N ALA A 202 -16.99 7.71 1.15
CA ALA A 202 -16.87 6.90 2.35
C ALA A 202 -17.18 7.65 3.66
N ARG A 203 -17.46 8.96 3.63
CA ARG A 203 -17.97 9.66 4.82
C ARG A 203 -19.26 9.03 5.32
N ASP A 204 -20.11 8.57 4.40
CA ASP A 204 -21.28 7.74 4.72
C ASP A 204 -20.80 6.29 4.92
N ARG A 205 -21.05 5.73 6.10
CA ARG A 205 -20.62 4.37 6.48
C ARG A 205 -21.46 3.28 5.83
N SER A 206 -22.69 3.61 5.44
CA SER A 206 -23.63 2.64 4.83
C SER A 206 -23.13 2.12 3.48
N VAL A 207 -22.18 2.84 2.87
CA VAL A 207 -21.61 2.47 1.57
C VAL A 207 -20.83 1.15 1.60
N PHE A 208 -20.50 0.63 2.78
CA PHE A 208 -19.79 -0.63 3.00
C PHE A 208 -20.70 -1.77 3.50
N GLU A 209 -22.03 -1.62 3.49
CA GLU A 209 -22.95 -2.64 4.02
C GLU A 209 -23.06 -3.90 3.14
N ALA A 210 -22.77 -3.79 1.83
CA ALA A 210 -22.98 -4.86 0.86
C ALA A 210 -21.68 -5.62 0.53
N GLY A 211 -21.57 -6.88 0.95
CA GLY A 211 -20.39 -7.73 0.67
C GLY A 211 -19.94 -8.47 1.93
N ALA A 212 -19.28 -9.63 1.76
CA ALA A 212 -18.85 -10.46 2.89
C ALA A 212 -17.45 -10.07 3.39
N THR A 213 -16.63 -9.50 2.53
CA THR A 213 -15.26 -9.07 2.83
C THR A 213 -15.08 -7.57 2.58
N PRO A 214 -14.09 -6.90 3.21
CA PRO A 214 -13.76 -5.51 2.90
C PRO A 214 -13.49 -5.28 1.40
N PHE A 215 -12.95 -6.27 0.70
CA PHE A 215 -12.69 -6.17 -0.75
C PHE A 215 -13.96 -6.10 -1.58
N GLU A 216 -15.00 -6.83 -1.19
CA GLU A 216 -16.30 -6.82 -1.86
C GLU A 216 -17.13 -5.60 -1.47
N GLN A 217 -17.06 -5.21 -0.19
CA GLN A 217 -17.78 -4.06 0.37
C GLN A 217 -17.48 -2.75 -0.36
N VAL A 218 -16.28 -2.63 -0.91
CA VAL A 218 -15.85 -1.39 -1.56
C VAL A 218 -16.26 -1.30 -3.03
N LEU A 219 -16.66 -2.41 -3.67
CA LEU A 219 -16.87 -2.45 -5.13
C LEU A 219 -17.94 -1.45 -5.59
N GLY A 220 -19.06 -1.37 -4.88
CA GLY A 220 -20.16 -0.47 -5.23
C GLY A 220 -19.78 1.01 -5.08
N VAL A 221 -19.10 1.37 -3.99
CA VAL A 221 -18.65 2.75 -3.76
C VAL A 221 -17.48 3.13 -4.68
N TRP A 222 -16.60 2.18 -5.00
CA TRP A 222 -15.54 2.37 -5.97
C TRP A 222 -16.10 2.70 -7.36
N GLN A 223 -17.10 1.93 -7.82
CA GLN A 223 -17.82 2.19 -9.07
C GLN A 223 -18.46 3.58 -9.11
N ARG A 224 -19.07 4.03 -8.00
CA ARG A 224 -19.63 5.39 -7.93
C ARG A 224 -18.57 6.47 -8.06
N GLY A 225 -17.39 6.30 -7.46
CA GLY A 225 -16.30 7.27 -7.60
C GLY A 225 -15.70 7.33 -9.01
N LEU A 226 -15.82 6.26 -9.82
CA LEU A 226 -15.45 6.31 -11.24
C LEU A 226 -16.32 7.27 -12.07
N LEU A 227 -17.51 7.61 -11.57
CA LEU A 227 -18.45 8.54 -12.22
C LEU A 227 -18.25 9.99 -11.76
N SER A 228 -17.29 10.26 -10.88
CA SER A 228 -17.02 11.59 -10.34
C SER A 228 -16.05 12.34 -11.23
N ASP A 229 -16.39 13.59 -11.58
CA ASP A 229 -15.54 14.50 -12.36
C ASP A 229 -14.55 15.31 -11.48
N ASP A 230 -14.51 15.02 -10.18
CA ASP A 230 -13.59 15.61 -9.18
C ASP A 230 -12.10 15.32 -9.47
#